data_AF-A0A4P7YLY7-F1
#
_entry.id   AF-A0A4P7YLY7-F1
#
_cell.length_a   1.000
_cell.length_b   1.000
_cell.length_c   1.000
_cell.angle_alpha   90.00
_cell.angle_beta   90.00
_cell.angle_gamma   90.00
#
_symmetry.space_group_name_H-M   'P 1'
#
loop_
_entity.id
_entity.type
_entity.pdbx_description
1 polymer ?
#
loop_
_entity_poly.entity_id
_entity_poly.type
_entity_poly.pdbx_seq_one_letter_code
_entity_poly.pdbx_strand_id
1 'polypeptide(L)'
;MPANSKLMPAFLAYEALGEGESDLMDALRGQLEEVLAKGTILTPADLFAKARYLQHTARIDPGLISMEAVDTLVVGIALLCGNALSQPAVMPAAA
;
A
#
# COMPACT_ATOMS: atom_id res chain seq x y z
N MET A 1 -3.30 3.68 22.03
CA MET A 1 -4.33 3.17 21.11
C MET A 1 -3.62 2.62 19.90
N PRO A 2 -3.92 1.40 19.41
CA PRO A 2 -3.36 0.97 18.13
C PRO A 2 -3.81 1.99 17.07
N ALA A 3 -2.85 2.51 16.29
CA ALA A 3 -3.17 3.43 15.21
C ALA A 3 -4.18 2.77 14.28
N ASN A 4 -5.32 3.43 14.05
CA ASN A 4 -6.40 2.86 13.27
C ASN A 4 -5.97 2.88 11.79
N SER A 5 -5.79 1.70 11.19
CA SER A 5 -5.39 1.60 9.77
C SER A 5 -6.46 2.23 8.89
N LYS A 6 -6.05 3.15 8.02
CA LYS A 6 -6.94 3.85 7.08
C LYS A 6 -6.88 3.26 5.68
N LEU A 7 -5.75 2.65 5.31
CA LEU A 7 -5.58 2.07 3.98
C LEU A 7 -6.15 0.65 3.87
N MET A 8 -6.13 -0.12 4.94
CA MET A 8 -6.68 -1.49 4.91
C MET A 8 -8.19 -1.52 4.60
N PRO A 9 -9.05 -0.69 5.21
CA PRO A 9 -10.46 -0.64 4.82
C PRO A 9 -10.67 -0.22 3.35
N ALA A 10 -9.87 0.71 2.84
CA ALA A 10 -9.93 1.14 1.44
C ALA A 10 -9.54 0.01 0.49
N PHE A 11 -8.49 -0.76 0.82
CA PHE A 11 -8.07 -1.92 0.05
C PHE A 11 -9.14 -3.03 0.03
N LEU A 12 -9.77 -3.32 1.17
CA LEU A 12 -10.86 -4.31 1.20
C LEU A 12 -12.06 -3.87 0.38
N ALA A 13 -12.40 -2.58 0.39
CA ALA A 13 -13.44 -2.02 -0.47
C ALA A 13 -13.06 -2.10 -1.95
N TYR A 14 -11.79 -1.85 -2.28
CA TYR A 14 -11.27 -1.96 -3.64
C TYR A 14 -11.39 -3.38 -4.19
N GLU A 15 -10.96 -4.38 -3.40
CA GLU A 15 -11.09 -5.79 -3.78
C GLU A 15 -12.55 -6.24 -3.87
N ALA A 16 -13.43 -5.72 -3.00
CA ALA A 16 -14.86 -6.05 -3.00
C ALA A 16 -15.60 -5.54 -4.25
N LEU A 17 -15.07 -4.53 -4.95
CA LEU A 17 -15.67 -4.04 -6.20
C LEU A 17 -15.58 -5.05 -7.36
N GLY A 18 -14.66 -6.02 -7.30
CA GLY A 18 -14.52 -7.06 -8.33
C GLY A 18 -14.24 -6.48 -9.73
N GLU A 19 -14.75 -7.10 -10.79
CA GLU A 19 -14.63 -6.64 -12.20
C GLU A 19 -15.94 -6.02 -12.71
N GLY A 20 -16.71 -5.35 -11.84
CA GLY A 20 -18.00 -4.78 -12.24
C GLY A 20 -17.86 -3.59 -13.21
N GLU A 21 -18.44 -3.72 -14.41
CA GLU A 21 -18.48 -2.67 -15.44
C GLU A 21 -19.71 -1.76 -15.28
N SER A 22 -19.65 -0.85 -14.31
CA SER A 22 -20.62 0.24 -14.17
C SER A 22 -19.89 1.53 -13.89
N ASP A 23 -20.32 2.64 -14.50
CA ASP A 23 -19.72 3.97 -14.33
C ASP A 23 -19.60 4.37 -12.85
N LEU A 24 -20.57 3.95 -12.01
CA LEU A 24 -20.53 4.17 -10.57
C LEU A 24 -19.43 3.36 -9.87
N MET A 25 -19.21 2.12 -10.31
CA MET A 25 -18.15 1.26 -9.77
C MET A 25 -16.78 1.75 -10.22
N ASP A 26 -16.66 2.29 -11.43
CA ASP A 26 -15.43 2.85 -11.96
C ASP A 26 -15.05 4.15 -11.22
N ALA A 27 -16.02 5.04 -11.00
CA ALA A 27 -15.82 6.23 -10.18
C ALA A 27 -15.42 5.89 -8.73
N LEU A 28 -16.05 4.90 -8.13
CA LEU A 28 -15.73 4.45 -6.78
C LEU A 28 -14.36 3.77 -6.71
N ARG A 29 -13.99 2.99 -7.74
CA ARG A 29 -12.65 2.42 -7.88
C ARG A 29 -11.60 3.53 -7.94
N GLY A 30 -11.77 4.53 -8.81
CA GLY A 30 -10.85 5.66 -8.91
C GLY A 30 -10.65 6.40 -7.59
N GLN A 31 -11.71 6.61 -6.81
CA GLN A 31 -11.58 7.22 -5.47
C GLN A 31 -10.78 6.35 -4.50
N LEU A 32 -11.00 5.04 -4.51
CA LEU A 32 -10.26 4.11 -3.64
C LEU A 32 -8.79 4.00 -4.06
N GLU A 33 -8.51 4.00 -5.36
CA GLU A 33 -7.15 4.04 -5.90
C GLU A 33 -6.43 5.32 -5.48
N GLU A 34 -7.11 6.47 -5.54
CA GLU A 34 -6.54 7.73 -5.05
C GLU A 34 -6.20 7.66 -3.55
N VAL A 35 -7.08 7.10 -2.72
CA VAL A 35 -6.83 6.92 -1.28
C VAL A 35 -5.64 5.98 -1.05
N LEU A 36 -5.54 4.88 -1.80
CA LEU A 36 -4.45 3.90 -1.69
C LEU A 36 -3.12 4.48 -2.19
N ALA A 37 -3.13 5.26 -3.26
CA ALA A 37 -1.97 5.94 -3.80
C ALA A 37 -1.44 7.01 -2.84
N LYS A 38 -2.29 7.95 -2.42
CA LYS A 38 -1.87 9.13 -1.65
C LYS A 38 -1.79 8.90 -0.15
N GLY A 39 -2.49 7.91 0.38
CA GLY A 39 -2.64 7.77 1.82
C GLY A 39 -1.33 7.39 2.52
N THR A 40 -1.12 7.97 3.70
CA THR A 40 0.09 7.74 4.50
C THR A 40 0.05 6.38 5.18
N ILE A 41 1.18 5.67 5.14
CA ILE A 41 1.36 4.42 5.87
C ILE A 41 1.78 4.74 7.30
N LEU A 42 0.93 4.39 8.26
CA LEU A 42 1.20 4.58 9.70
C LEU A 42 1.27 3.25 10.46
N THR A 43 0.80 2.16 9.86
CA THR A 43 0.77 0.83 10.46
C THR A 43 1.24 -0.24 9.48
N PRO A 44 1.68 -1.42 9.97
CA PRO A 44 1.98 -2.56 9.11
C PRO A 44 0.80 -2.99 8.23
N ALA A 45 -0.44 -2.81 8.71
CA ALA A 45 -1.64 -3.06 7.94
C ALA A 45 -1.77 -2.09 6.75
N ASP A 46 -1.46 -0.81 6.94
CA ASP A 46 -1.45 0.16 5.84
C ASP A 46 -0.38 -0.17 4.80
N LEU A 47 0.80 -0.61 5.25
CA LEU A 47 1.88 -1.06 4.38
C LEU A 47 1.45 -2.27 3.54
N PHE A 48 0.80 -3.27 4.17
CA PHE A 48 0.29 -4.44 3.47
C PHE A 48 -0.75 -4.06 2.42
N ALA A 49 -1.72 -3.22 2.77
CA ALA A 49 -2.76 -2.75 1.87
C ALA A 49 -2.16 -2.07 0.63
N LYS A 50 -1.21 -1.15 0.84
CA LYS A 50 -0.53 -0.44 -0.26
C LYS A 50 0.32 -1.37 -1.11
N ALA A 51 1.07 -2.28 -0.50
CA ALA A 51 1.89 -3.25 -1.23
C ALA A 51 1.03 -4.17 -2.11
N ARG A 52 -0.13 -4.61 -1.62
CA ARG A 52 -1.07 -5.43 -2.41
C ARG A 52 -1.69 -4.66 -3.55
N TYR A 53 -2.12 -3.42 -3.32
CA TYR A 53 -2.60 -2.53 -4.37
C TYR A 53 -1.54 -2.36 -5.48
N LEU A 54 -0.31 -2.00 -5.12
CA LEU A 54 0.78 -1.84 -6.10
C LEU A 54 1.09 -3.13 -6.87
N GLN A 55 1.06 -4.29 -6.21
CA GLN A 55 1.22 -5.59 -6.87
C GLN A 55 0.07 -5.86 -7.85
N HIS A 56 -1.15 -5.49 -7.50
CA HIS A 56 -2.31 -5.62 -8.38
C HIS A 56 -2.12 -4.73 -9.61
N THR A 57 -1.82 -3.44 -9.42
CA THR A 57 -1.60 -2.48 -10.51
C THR A 57 -0.45 -2.91 -11.42
N ALA A 58 0.68 -3.34 -10.84
CA ALA A 58 1.85 -3.82 -11.60
C ALA A 58 1.55 -5.02 -12.50
N ARG A 59 0.58 -5.86 -12.13
CA ARG A 59 0.16 -7.02 -12.94
C ARG A 59 -0.67 -6.60 -14.16
N ILE A 60 -1.44 -5.52 -14.03
CA ILE A 60 -2.26 -4.97 -15.12
C ILE A 60 -1.37 -4.19 -16.07
N ASP A 61 -0.75 -3.12 -15.55
CA ASP A 61 0.22 -2.30 -16.26
C ASP A 61 1.07 -1.52 -15.23
N PRO A 62 2.40 -1.77 -15.18
CA PRO A 62 3.31 -1.01 -14.32
C PRO A 62 3.28 0.50 -14.55
N GLY A 63 2.94 0.96 -15.76
CA GLY A 63 2.81 2.37 -16.11
C GLY A 63 1.65 3.10 -15.40
N LEU A 64 0.70 2.35 -14.82
CA LEU A 64 -0.41 2.90 -14.05
C LEU A 64 -0.05 3.21 -12.59
N ILE A 65 1.13 2.78 -12.12
CA ILE A 65 1.58 3.09 -10.78
C ILE A 65 1.96 4.57 -10.72
N SER A 66 1.24 5.34 -9.91
CA SER A 66 1.58 6.74 -9.69
C SER A 66 2.88 6.87 -8.89
N MET A 67 3.70 7.85 -9.24
CA MET A 67 4.93 8.18 -8.48
C MET A 67 4.60 8.48 -7.01
N GLU A 68 3.46 9.11 -6.74
CA GLU A 68 3.00 9.43 -5.39
C GLU A 68 2.75 8.15 -4.55
N ALA A 69 2.26 7.07 -5.16
CA ALA A 69 2.10 5.79 -4.48
C ALA A 69 3.45 5.17 -4.08
N VAL A 70 4.48 5.37 -4.89
CA VAL A 70 5.86 4.92 -4.62
C VAL A 70 6.50 5.77 -3.52
N ASP A 71 6.38 7.09 -3.60
CA ASP A 71 6.96 8.01 -2.61
C ASP A 71 6.39 7.75 -1.22
N THR A 72 5.06 7.65 -1.12
CA THR A 72 4.38 7.36 0.15
C THR A 72 4.67 5.95 0.66
N LEU A 73 4.96 4.97 -0.22
CA LEU A 73 5.45 3.65 0.17
C LEU A 73 6.84 3.74 0.80
N VAL A 74 7.78 4.43 0.15
CA VAL A 74 9.15 4.58 0.64
C VAL A 74 9.17 5.30 2.00
N VAL A 75 8.40 6.38 2.13
CA VAL A 75 8.24 7.11 3.40
C VAL A 75 7.64 6.20 4.47
N GLY A 76 6.61 5.41 4.13
CA GLY A 76 5.99 4.45 5.03
C GLY A 76 6.95 3.38 5.55
N ILE A 77 7.76 2.81 4.65
CA ILE A 77 8.78 1.82 5.01
C ILE A 77 9.84 2.46 5.90
N ALA A 78 10.32 3.66 5.56
CA ALA A 78 11.30 4.36 6.39
C ALA A 78 10.76 4.67 7.79
N LEU A 79 9.48 5.05 7.92
CA LEU A 79 8.84 5.31 9.20
C LEU A 79 8.66 4.04 10.05
N LEU A 80 8.21 2.95 9.44
CA LEU A 80 7.92 1.71 10.16
C LEU A 80 9.18 0.88 10.45
N CYS A 81 10.17 0.94 9.57
CA CYS A 81 11.37 0.10 9.62
C CYS A 81 12.66 0.88 9.89
N GLY A 82 12.62 2.21 10.03
CA GLY A 82 13.83 3.06 10.16
C GLY A 82 14.78 2.65 11.29
N ASN A 83 14.24 2.21 12.43
CA ASN A 83 15.06 1.69 13.53
C ASN A 83 15.65 0.30 13.23
N ALA A 84 14.97 -0.53 12.44
CA ALA A 84 15.46 -1.85 12.03
C ALA A 84 16.49 -1.75 10.88
N LEU A 85 16.37 -0.75 10.01
CA LEU A 85 17.30 -0.48 8.90
C LEU A 85 18.64 0.11 9.37
N SER A 86 18.65 0.71 10.57
CA SER A 86 19.86 1.26 11.19
C SER A 86 20.63 0.23 12.02
N GLN A 87 20.09 -0.97 12.21
CA GLN A 87 20.82 -2.05 12.89
C GLN A 87 21.69 -2.80 11.87
N PRO A 88 23.00 -2.96 12.11
CA PRO A 88 23.82 -3.80 11.25
C PRO A 88 23.22 -5.20 11.26
N ALA A 89 22.96 -5.74 10.06
CA ALA A 89 22.47 -7.10 9.90
C ALA A 89 23.39 -8.03 10.68
N VAL A 90 22.90 -8.57 11.80
CA VAL A 90 23.62 -9.57 12.57
C VAL A 90 23.62 -10.83 11.69
N MET A 91 24.66 -10.99 10.89
CA MET A 91 24.88 -12.23 10.15
C MET A 91 25.00 -13.35 11.20
N PRO A 92 24.13 -14.37 11.16
CA PRO A 92 24.35 -15.55 11.98
C PRO A 92 25.66 -16.19 11.50
N ALA A 93 26.64 -16.28 12.40
CA ALA A 93 27.88 -17.00 12.14
C ALA A 93 27.52 -18.45 11.78
N ALA A 94 27.89 -18.88 10.58
CA ALA A 94 27.73 -20.24 10.12
C ALA A 94 28.47 -21.18 11.09
N ALA A 95 27.74 -22.17 11.61
CA ALA A 95 28.26 -23.28 12.40
C ALA A 95 28.88 -24.36 11.50
#